data_AF-A0A960NS94-F1
#
_entry.id   AF-A0A960NS94-F1
#
_cell.length_a   1.000
_cell.length_b   1.000
_cell.length_c   1.000
_cell.angle_alpha   90.00
_cell.angle_beta   90.00
_cell.angle_gamma   90.00
#
_symmetry.space_group_name_H-M   'P 1'
#
loop_
_entity.id
_entity.type
_entity.pdbx_description
1 polymer ?
#
loop_
_entity_poly.entity_id
_entity_poly.type
_entity_poly.pdbx_seq_one_letter_code
_entity_poly.pdbx_strand_id
1 'polypeptide(L)' 'MIVIRRLTDRRRAYTAIFLKGEPPLIFPTSDQEHGRILEIYKQDKPYEGIHNDFTDFKLTKPTPPN' A
#
# COMPACT_ATOMS: atom_id res chain seq x y z
N MET A 1 7.51 4.45 7.57
CA MET A 1 6.85 3.15 7.31
C MET A 1 5.36 3.41 7.18
N ILE A 2 4.76 3.00 6.06
CA ILE A 2 3.32 3.13 5.81
C ILE A 2 2.65 1.79 6.12
N VAL A 3 1.51 1.84 6.80
CA VAL A 3 0.68 0.68 7.11
C VAL A 3 -0.70 0.90 6.53
N ILE A 4 -1.17 -0.03 5.71
CA ILE A 4 -2.51 0.00 5.11
C ILE A 4 -3.31 -1.16 5.71
N ARG A 5 -4.50 -0.89 6.26
CA ARG A 5 -5.38 -1.89 6.88
C ARG A 5 -6.78 -1.80 6.30
N ARG A 6 -7.42 -2.96 6.20
CA ARG A 6 -8.86 -3.08 6.00
C ARG A 6 -9.56 -3.00 7.35
N LEU A 7 -10.56 -2.13 7.46
CA LEU A 7 -11.47 -2.09 8.61
C LEU A 7 -12.88 -2.39 8.13
N THR A 8 -13.64 -3.12 8.94
CA THR A 8 -15.03 -3.47 8.64
C THR A 8 -15.88 -3.17 9.87
N ASP A 9 -17.05 -2.60 9.64
CA ASP A 9 -18.12 -2.54 10.64
C ASP A 9 -19.31 -3.40 10.16
N ARG A 10 -20.43 -3.37 10.88
CA ARG A 10 -21.62 -4.19 10.53
C ARG A 10 -22.30 -3.80 9.21
N ARG A 11 -22.00 -2.63 8.65
CA ARG A 11 -22.72 -2.02 7.52
C ARG A 11 -21.81 -1.54 6.38
N ARG A 12 -20.55 -1.26 6.69
CA ARG A 12 -19.60 -0.57 5.84
C ARG A 12 -18.21 -1.09 6.10
N ALA A 13 -17.36 -0.77 5.15
CA ALA A 13 -15.98 -1.15 5.23
C ALA A 13 -15.12 0.03 4.76
N TYR A 14 -13.94 0.13 5.35
CA TYR A 14 -13.04 1.27 5.23
C TYR A 14 -11.61 0.80 4.90
N THR A 15 -10.84 1.71 4.34
CA THR A 15 -9.39 1.59 4.26
C THR A 15 -8.78 2.60 5.23
N ALA A 16 -7.84 2.15 6.06
CA ALA A 16 -7.08 2.98 6.97
C ALA A 16 -5.61 3.00 6.57
N ILE A 17 -5.07 4.20 6.38
CA ILE A 17 -3.67 4.45 6.02
C ILE A 17 -2.99 5.16 7.20
N PHE A 18 -1.93 4.55 7.71
CA PHE A 18 -1.14 5.07 8.82
C PHE A 18 0.24 5.45 8.32
N LEU A 19 0.59 6.73 8.51
CA LEU A 19 1.91 7.29 8.23
C LEU A 19 2.54 7.71 9.57
N LYS A 20 3.84 7.47 9.73
CA LYS A 20 4.55 7.84 10.97
C LYS A 20 4.58 9.37 11.10
N GLY A 21 4.00 9.89 12.18
CA GLY A 21 3.98 11.32 12.48
C GLY A 21 2.75 12.07 11.93
N GLU A 22 1.90 11.40 11.15
CA GLU A 22 0.68 11.98 10.61
C GLU A 22 -0.56 11.36 11.25
N PRO A 23 -1.68 12.10 11.34
CA PRO A 23 -2.97 11.51 11.68
C PRO A 23 -3.37 10.39 10.71
N PRO A 24 -4.06 9.35 11.19
CA PRO A 24 -4.53 8.27 10.34
C PRO A 24 -5.59 8.78 9.35
N LEU A 25 -5.44 8.39 8.08
CA LEU A 25 -6.44 8.63 7.04
C LEU A 25 -7.35 7.41 6.95
N ILE A 26 -8.63 7.59 7.27
CA ILE A 26 -9.63 6.52 7.28
C ILE A 26 -10.82 6.95 6.43
N PHE A 27 -11.13 6.19 5.39
CA PHE A 27 -12.22 6.51 4.47
C PHE A 27 -12.94 5.24 3.99
N PRO A 28 -14.25 5.33 3.71
CA PRO A 28 -15.04 4.18 3.27
C PRO A 28 -14.53 3.68 1.92
N THR A 29 -14.41 2.37 1.78
CA THR A 29 -14.01 1.70 0.53
C THR A 29 -14.68 0.35 0.41
N SER A 30 -15.08 -0.01 -0.81
CA SER A 30 -15.36 -1.37 -1.24
C SER A 30 -14.10 -2.24 -1.20
N ASP A 31 -14.27 -3.55 -1.37
CA ASP A 31 -13.15 -4.49 -1.46
C ASP A 31 -12.34 -4.28 -2.75
N GLN A 32 -13.01 -3.90 -3.84
CA GLN A 32 -12.34 -3.58 -5.10
C GLN A 32 -11.45 -2.35 -4.98
N GLU A 33 -11.95 -1.26 -4.35
CA GLU A 33 -11.16 -0.06 -4.10
C GLU A 33 -9.98 -0.33 -3.17
N HIS A 34 -10.20 -1.12 -2.10
CA HIS A 34 -9.12 -1.53 -1.21
C HIS A 34 -8.05 -2.34 -1.95
N GLY A 35 -8.46 -3.29 -2.78
CA GLY A 35 -7.56 -4.09 -3.63
C GLY A 35 -6.72 -3.20 -4.54
N ARG A 36 -7.36 -2.22 -5.20
CA ARG A 36 -6.66 -1.28 -6.09
C ARG A 36 -5.65 -0.40 -5.36
N ILE A 37 -5.97 0.06 -4.13
CA ILE A 37 -5.03 0.79 -3.28
C ILE A 37 -3.80 -0.07 -2.95
N LEU A 38 -4.01 -1.35 -2.62
CA LEU A 38 -2.92 -2.27 -2.33
C LEU A 38 -2.07 -2.56 -3.56
N GLU A 39 -2.67 -2.74 -4.73
CA GLU A 39 -1.94 -2.92 -6.01
C GLU A 39 -0.99 -1.76 -6.24
N ILE A 40 -1.48 -0.52 -6.20
CA ILE A 40 -0.67 0.69 -6.41
C ILE A 40 0.45 0.77 -5.37
N TYR A 41 0.14 0.57 -4.09
CA TYR A 41 1.16 0.61 -3.03
C TYR A 41 2.26 -0.46 -3.22
N LYS A 42 1.92 -1.61 -3.81
CA LYS A 42 2.84 -2.72 -4.06
C LYS A 42 3.64 -2.57 -5.35
N GLN A 43 3.26 -1.66 -6.25
CA GLN A 43 4.07 -1.32 -7.42
C GLN A 43 5.38 -0.64 -7.02
N ASP A 44 5.37 0.16 -5.95
CA ASP A 44 6.51 1.00 -5.53
C ASP A 44 7.61 0.26 -4.72
N LYS A 45 7.49 -1.06 -4.51
CA LYS A 45 8.45 -1.83 -3.69
C LYS A 45 8.62 -3.27 -4.18
N PRO A 46 9.82 -3.87 -4.09
CA PRO A 46 10.01 -5.28 -4.40
C PRO A 46 9.36 -6.14 -3.31
N TYR A 47 8.14 -6.61 -3.57
CA TYR A 47 7.48 -7.60 -2.75
C TYR A 47 7.62 -8.97 -3.41
N GLU A 48 8.07 -9.96 -2.64
CA GLU A 48 8.21 -11.33 -3.12
C GLU A 48 6.84 -11.90 -3.55
N GLY A 49 6.78 -12.49 -4.75
CA GLY A 49 5.55 -13.07 -5.31
C GLY A 49 4.59 -12.07 -5.97
N ILE A 50 4.99 -10.80 -6.16
CA ILE A 50 4.18 -9.77 -6.83
C ILE A 50 4.91 -9.32 -8.09
N HIS A 51 4.33 -9.54 -9.27
CA HIS A 51 4.83 -8.93 -10.52
C HIS A 51 4.62 -7.42 -10.45
N ASN A 52 5.72 -6.67 -10.39
CA ASN A 52 5.78 -5.23 -10.48
C ASN A 52 7.02 -4.75 -11.26
N ASP A 53 7.08 -3.45 -11.53
CA ASP A 53 8.17 -2.81 -12.28
C ASP A 53 9.56 -3.07 -11.65
N PHE A 54 9.66 -3.34 -10.34
CA PHE A 54 10.93 -3.71 -9.71
C PHE A 54 11.37 -5.15 -10.01
N THR A 55 10.43 -6.10 -10.08
CA THR A 55 10.71 -7.47 -10.54
C THR A 55 10.99 -7.55 -12.04
N ASP A 56 10.30 -6.75 -12.85
CA ASP A 56 10.37 -6.85 -14.31
C ASP A 56 11.58 -6.07 -14.88
N PHE A 57 11.98 -4.98 -14.25
CA PHE A 57 13.10 -4.13 -14.71
C PHE A 57 14.38 -4.25 -13.86
N LYS A 58 14.43 -5.12 -12.84
CA LYS A 58 15.58 -5.29 -11.91
C LYS A 58 16.14 -3.96 -11.39
N LEU A 59 15.27 -2.99 -11.10
CA LEU A 59 15.67 -1.69 -10.57
C LEU A 59 16.23 -1.90 -9.14
N THR A 60 17.55 -1.96 -9.00
CA THR A 60 18.21 -1.95 -7.69
C THR A 60 17.83 -0.66 -6.96
N LYS A 61 17.52 -0.75 -5.66
CA LYS A 61 17.30 0.43 -4.82
C LYS A 61 18.42 1.44 -5.09
N PRO A 62 18.13 2.74 -5.29
CA PRO A 62 19.18 3.74 -5.33
C PRO A 62 19.92 3.70 -4.00
N THR A 63 21.22 3.40 -4.05
CA THR A 63 22.13 3.54 -2.92
C THR A 63 22.10 5.01 -2.52
N PRO A 64 21.72 5.37 -1.28
CA PRO A 64 21.78 6.77 -0.87
C PRO A 64 23.25 7.22 -0.91
N PRO A 65 23.55 8.42 -1.44
CA PRO A 65 24.90 8.96 -1.40
C PRO A 65 25.34 9.16 0.06
N ASN A 66 26.61 8.82 0.34
CA ASN A 66 27.28 8.93 1.64
C ASN A 66 27.19 10.32 2.26
#